data_AF-A0A1G0IFS2-F1
#
_entry.id   AF-A0A1G0IFS2-F1
#
_cell.length_a   1.000
_cell.length_b   1.000
_cell.length_c   1.000
_cell.angle_alpha   90.00
_cell.angle_beta   90.00
_cell.angle_gamma   90.00
#
_symmetry.space_group_name_H-M   'P 1'
#
loop_
_entity.id
_entity.type
_entity.pdbx_description
1 polymer ?
#
loop_
_entity_poly.entity_id
_entity_poly.type
_entity_poly.pdbx_seq_one_letter_code
_entity_poly.pdbx_strand_id
1 'polypeptide(L)'
;MAQQDDKKKKGNYQRNEKIIITSRPHYVLEQSDPPHQKFVWSYDITILNESDEIIQLLHRFWKITDLSGKVEEIHGAGVIGLQPVIKPGKSFSYTSYCQLLTPQGTMEGFYEIQNLDEVMYIAEIPKFVLTAPTAITKTYRSRLH
;
A
#
# COMPACT_ATOMS: atom_id res chain seq x y z
N MET A 1 5.37 -33.19 12.86
CA MET A 1 5.66 -32.63 11.52
C MET A 1 4.72 -31.46 11.33
N ALA A 2 5.27 -30.25 11.34
CA ALA A 2 4.52 -29.00 11.45
C ALA A 2 3.76 -28.67 10.17
N GLN A 3 2.45 -28.44 10.28
CA GLN A 3 1.64 -27.72 9.31
C GLN A 3 0.61 -26.90 10.07
N GLN A 4 1.01 -25.71 10.53
CA GLN A 4 0.08 -24.72 11.08
C GLN A 4 0.71 -23.33 11.22
N ASP A 5 1.40 -22.81 10.20
CA ASP A 5 1.95 -21.45 10.26
C ASP A 5 1.83 -20.76 8.89
N ASP A 6 0.69 -20.11 8.64
CA ASP A 6 0.59 -19.06 7.62
C ASP A 6 -0.58 -18.07 7.84
N LYS A 7 -1.27 -18.12 8.99
CA LYS A 7 -2.35 -17.17 9.35
C LYS A 7 -1.94 -16.10 10.38
N LYS A 8 -0.66 -15.98 10.73
CA LYS A 8 -0.15 -15.10 11.80
C LYS A 8 0.72 -13.96 11.25
N LYS A 9 0.17 -12.93 10.62
CA LYS A 9 0.85 -11.61 10.50
C LYS A 9 -0.07 -10.37 10.40
N LYS A 10 -1.38 -10.50 10.62
CA LYS A 10 -2.12 -9.41 11.26
C LYS A 10 -1.84 -9.59 12.75
N GLY A 11 -1.07 -8.72 13.40
CA GLY A 11 -1.16 -8.63 14.86
C GLY A 11 -2.65 -8.56 15.21
N ASN A 12 -3.10 -9.21 16.29
CA ASN A 12 -4.52 -9.30 16.66
C ASN A 12 -5.11 -7.93 17.09
N TYR A 13 -4.61 -6.84 16.54
CA TYR A 13 -5.05 -5.48 16.79
C TYR A 13 -6.41 -5.26 16.13
N GLN A 14 -7.26 -4.54 16.85
CA GLN A 14 -8.56 -4.14 16.34
C GLN A 14 -8.37 -3.10 15.23
N ARG A 15 -9.26 -3.12 14.25
CA ARG A 15 -9.30 -2.10 13.21
C ARG A 15 -9.78 -0.78 13.80
N ASN A 16 -9.10 0.31 13.48
CA ASN A 16 -9.59 1.66 13.75
C ASN A 16 -10.26 2.22 12.48
N GLU A 17 -11.59 2.23 12.47
CA GLU A 17 -12.39 2.70 11.33
C GLU A 17 -12.40 4.23 11.19
N LYS A 18 -11.91 4.96 12.19
CA LYS A 18 -11.80 6.43 12.17
C LYS A 18 -10.51 6.93 11.52
N ILE A 19 -9.61 6.03 11.14
CA ILE A 19 -8.40 6.38 10.38
C ILE A 19 -8.65 6.03 8.92
N ILE A 20 -8.85 7.07 8.11
CA ILE A 20 -9.24 6.94 6.71
C ILE A 20 -8.00 7.05 5.83
N ILE A 21 -7.77 6.02 5.01
CA ILE A 21 -6.67 5.99 4.05
C ILE A 21 -7.22 6.18 2.64
N THR A 22 -6.72 7.19 1.93
CA THR A 22 -6.98 7.39 0.51
C THR A 22 -5.70 7.18 -0.29
N SER A 23 -5.80 6.42 -1.38
CA SER A 23 -4.68 6.10 -2.26
C SER A 23 -4.96 6.58 -3.68
N ARG A 24 -3.99 7.26 -4.30
CA ARG A 24 -4.06 7.73 -5.70
C ARG A 24 -2.84 7.26 -6.47
N PRO A 25 -2.94 6.17 -7.25
CA PRO A 25 -1.84 5.70 -8.08
C PRO A 25 -1.75 6.49 -9.39
N HIS A 26 -0.53 6.75 -9.84
CA HIS A 26 -0.23 7.43 -11.08
C HIS A 26 0.86 6.65 -11.84
N TYR A 27 0.60 6.29 -13.10
CA TYR A 27 1.59 5.61 -13.93
C TYR A 27 2.68 6.59 -14.35
N VAL A 28 3.95 6.21 -14.17
CA VAL A 28 5.12 7.06 -14.45
C VAL A 28 5.79 6.59 -15.72
N LEU A 29 5.41 7.20 -16.86
CA LEU A 29 5.90 6.82 -18.18
C LEU A 29 7.43 6.91 -18.28
N GLU A 30 8.01 8.00 -17.78
CA GLU A 30 9.44 8.28 -17.88
C GLU A 30 10.34 7.29 -17.14
N GLN A 31 9.82 6.60 -16.13
CA GLN A 31 10.56 5.59 -15.35
C GLN A 31 10.24 4.16 -15.76
N SER A 32 9.27 3.99 -16.66
CA SER A 32 8.81 2.70 -17.16
C SER A 32 9.50 2.34 -18.46
N ASP A 33 9.69 1.04 -18.67
CA ASP A 33 10.23 0.45 -19.90
C ASP A 33 9.42 -0.82 -20.24
N PRO A 34 8.25 -0.67 -20.90
CA PRO A 34 7.38 -1.79 -21.25
C PRO A 34 8.06 -2.90 -22.10
N PRO A 35 8.94 -2.60 -23.08
CA PRO A 35 9.78 -3.60 -23.75
C PRO A 35 10.55 -4.51 -22.80
N HIS A 36 11.07 -3.99 -21.70
CA HIS A 36 11.83 -4.74 -20.70
C HIS A 36 11.01 -5.14 -19.47
N GLN A 37 9.67 -5.19 -19.59
CA GLN A 37 8.75 -5.57 -18.51
C GLN A 37 8.94 -4.74 -17.23
N LYS A 38 9.23 -3.45 -17.36
CA LYS A 38 9.36 -2.53 -16.24
C LYS A 38 8.21 -1.54 -16.27
N PHE A 39 7.30 -1.62 -15.29
CA PHE A 39 6.17 -0.70 -15.17
C PHE A 39 6.22 -0.03 -13.81
N VAL A 40 6.25 1.30 -13.78
CA VAL A 40 6.41 2.09 -12.55
C VAL A 40 5.18 2.94 -12.30
N TRP A 41 4.72 2.94 -11.05
CA TRP A 41 3.70 3.85 -10.54
C TRP A 41 4.28 4.66 -9.39
N SER A 42 3.95 5.94 -9.32
CA SER A 42 3.91 6.67 -8.05
C SER A 42 2.54 6.45 -7.42
N TYR A 43 2.45 6.59 -6.12
CA TYR A 43 1.17 6.64 -5.42
C TYR A 43 1.22 7.67 -4.31
N ASP A 44 0.17 8.49 -4.25
CA ASP A 44 -0.06 9.43 -3.17
C ASP A 44 -0.99 8.79 -2.14
N ILE A 45 -0.52 8.73 -0.90
CA ILE A 45 -1.32 8.31 0.24
C ILE A 45 -1.68 9.53 1.07
N THR A 46 -2.94 9.62 1.48
CA THR A 46 -3.39 10.50 2.55
C THR A 46 -3.95 9.68 3.69
N ILE A 47 -3.44 9.91 4.89
CA ILE A 47 -3.87 9.33 6.16
C ILE A 47 -4.61 10.42 6.90
N LEU A 48 -5.94 10.29 7.03
CA LEU A 48 -6.78 11.23 7.77
C LEU A 48 -7.15 10.62 9.12
N ASN A 49 -6.91 11.37 10.20
CA ASN A 49 -7.37 11.00 11.52
C ASN A 49 -8.73 11.67 11.81
N GLU A 50 -9.81 10.90 11.74
CA GLU A 50 -11.17 11.33 12.13
C GLU A 50 -11.55 10.85 13.55
N SER A 51 -10.62 10.30 14.33
CA SER A 51 -10.84 10.02 15.74
C SER A 51 -10.66 11.28 16.59
N ASP A 52 -11.00 11.16 17.86
CA ASP A 52 -10.79 12.15 18.91
C ASP A 52 -9.43 12.01 19.62
N GLU A 53 -8.62 11.02 19.23
CA GLU A 53 -7.32 10.73 19.82
C GLU A 53 -6.15 11.16 18.91
N ILE A 54 -5.00 11.48 19.50
CA ILE A 54 -3.75 11.59 18.75
C ILE A 54 -3.25 10.17 18.45
N ILE A 55 -2.88 9.91 17.20
CA ILE A 55 -2.29 8.63 16.78
C ILE A 55 -0.85 8.82 16.28
N GLN A 56 -0.06 7.74 16.32
CA GLN A 56 1.23 7.65 15.66
C GLN A 56 1.28 6.41 14.76
N LEU A 57 1.74 6.57 13.53
CA LEU A 57 2.03 5.46 12.62
C LEU A 57 3.39 4.87 12.95
N LEU A 58 3.44 3.56 13.20
CA LEU A 58 4.66 2.85 13.58
C LEU A 58 5.20 1.97 12.47
N HIS A 59 4.35 1.15 11.85
CA HIS A 59 4.75 0.19 10.83
C HIS A 59 3.76 0.17 9.68
N ARG A 60 4.22 -0.32 8.54
CA ARG A 60 3.39 -0.59 7.35
C ARG A 60 3.52 -2.04 6.95
N PHE A 61 2.41 -2.57 6.43
CA PHE A 61 2.35 -3.78 5.65
C PHE A 61 1.74 -3.47 4.29
N TRP A 62 2.38 -3.95 3.23
CA TRP A 62 1.86 -3.94 1.88
C TRP A 62 1.78 -5.36 1.34
N LYS A 63 0.68 -5.66 0.66
CA LYS A 63 0.50 -6.80 -0.21
C LYS A 63 0.31 -6.29 -1.64
N ILE A 64 1.22 -6.68 -2.51
CA ILE A 64 1.25 -6.27 -3.91
C ILE A 64 1.00 -7.51 -4.76
N THR A 65 -0.02 -7.48 -5.60
CA THR A 65 -0.35 -8.58 -6.50
C THR A 65 -0.27 -8.09 -7.94
N ASP A 66 0.57 -8.71 -8.75
CA ASP A 66 0.70 -8.36 -10.17
C ASP A 66 -0.34 -9.10 -11.04
N LEU A 67 -0.45 -8.76 -12.32
CA LEU A 67 -1.42 -9.38 -13.24
C LEU A 67 -1.20 -10.90 -13.44
N SER A 68 0.01 -11.41 -13.20
CA SER A 68 0.29 -12.84 -13.30
C SER A 68 -0.18 -13.62 -12.06
N GLY A 69 -0.63 -12.91 -11.01
CA GLY A 69 -1.00 -13.49 -9.73
C GLY A 69 0.18 -13.63 -8.75
N LYS A 70 1.37 -13.15 -9.13
CA LYS A 70 2.52 -13.13 -8.22
C LYS A 70 2.25 -12.13 -7.10
N VAL A 71 2.48 -12.57 -5.87
CA VAL A 71 2.29 -11.75 -4.65
C VAL A 71 3.65 -11.40 -4.05
N GLU A 72 3.82 -10.15 -3.67
CA GLU A 72 4.93 -9.63 -2.87
C GLU A 72 4.38 -8.99 -1.59
N GLU A 73 4.98 -9.32 -0.45
CA GLU A 73 4.62 -8.78 0.85
C GLU A 73 5.78 -7.97 1.41
N ILE A 74 5.50 -6.73 1.81
CA ILE A 74 6.51 -5.80 2.33
C ILE A 74 6.08 -5.34 3.71
N HIS A 75 6.96 -5.57 4.69
CA HIS A 75 6.84 -5.02 6.04
C HIS A 75 7.95 -3.99 6.27
N GLY A 76 7.65 -2.91 6.98
CA GLY A 76 8.68 -1.95 7.35
C GLY A 76 8.24 -0.94 8.40
N ALA A 77 9.22 -0.34 9.07
CA ALA A 77 8.97 0.77 9.99
C ALA A 77 8.57 2.03 9.22
N GLY A 78 7.57 2.72 9.74
CA GLY A 78 7.10 4.00 9.27
C GLY A 78 6.63 4.01 7.82
N VAL A 79 6.61 5.21 7.26
CA VAL A 79 6.42 5.52 5.84
C VAL A 79 7.48 6.53 5.44
N ILE A 80 8.12 6.34 4.28
CA ILE A 80 9.19 7.25 3.78
C ILE A 80 10.29 7.61 4.79
N GLY A 81 10.60 6.71 5.74
CA GLY A 81 11.57 6.95 6.81
C GLY A 81 11.04 7.73 8.02
N LEU A 82 9.73 8.02 8.06
CA LEU A 82 9.05 8.77 9.11
C LEU A 82 8.01 7.92 9.84
N GLN A 83 7.79 8.22 11.11
CA GLN A 83 6.69 7.68 11.94
C GLN A 83 5.78 8.84 12.38
N PRO A 84 4.89 9.32 11.49
CA PRO A 84 4.15 10.55 11.71
C PRO A 84 3.17 10.44 12.88
N VAL A 85 3.09 11.51 13.67
CA VAL A 85 2.06 11.73 14.69
C VAL A 85 0.95 12.59 14.08
N ILE A 86 -0.29 12.11 14.12
CA ILE A 86 -1.43 12.74 13.46
C ILE A 86 -2.50 13.07 14.51
N LYS A 87 -2.74 14.37 14.70
CA LYS A 87 -3.75 14.88 15.64
C LYS A 87 -5.18 14.68 15.12
N PRO A 88 -6.20 14.69 16.00
CA PRO A 88 -7.61 14.70 15.61
C PRO A 88 -7.91 15.73 14.52
N GLY A 89 -8.63 15.31 13.48
CA GLY A 89 -9.02 16.13 12.34
C GLY A 89 -7.86 16.58 11.43
N LYS A 90 -6.66 16.05 11.61
CA LYS A 90 -5.49 16.33 10.77
C LYS A 90 -5.15 15.15 9.88
N SER A 91 -4.38 15.44 8.84
CA SER A 91 -3.89 14.43 7.90
C SER A 91 -2.38 14.48 7.72
N PHE A 92 -1.83 13.35 7.30
CA PHE A 92 -0.47 13.22 6.80
C PHE A 92 -0.52 12.64 5.39
N SER A 93 0.24 13.22 4.47
CA SER A 93 0.30 12.76 3.08
C SER A 93 1.74 12.51 2.66
N TYR A 94 1.93 11.50 1.83
CA TYR A 94 3.24 11.19 1.24
C TYR A 94 3.10 10.53 -0.13
N THR A 95 4.13 10.67 -0.94
CA THR A 95 4.27 10.02 -2.24
C THR A 95 5.36 8.96 -2.15
N SER A 96 5.12 7.80 -2.76
CA SER A 96 6.13 6.75 -2.92
C SER A 96 5.92 6.03 -4.25
N TYR A 97 6.73 5.02 -4.55
CA TYR A 97 6.75 4.33 -5.84
C TYR A 97 6.59 2.82 -5.68
N CYS A 98 6.04 2.19 -6.71
CA CYS A 98 5.95 0.74 -6.87
C CYS A 98 6.32 0.37 -8.31
N GLN A 99 7.11 -0.68 -8.46
CA GLN A 99 7.44 -1.27 -9.75
C GLN A 99 6.79 -2.64 -9.87
N LEU A 100 6.15 -2.92 -11.01
CA LEU A 100 5.65 -4.24 -11.37
C LEU A 100 6.31 -4.74 -12.66
N LEU A 101 6.27 -6.07 -12.84
CA LEU A 101 6.68 -6.73 -14.08
C LEU A 101 5.55 -6.80 -15.12
N THR A 102 4.34 -6.45 -14.72
CA THR A 102 3.14 -6.49 -15.57
C THR A 102 2.50 -5.10 -15.62
N PRO A 103 1.75 -4.77 -16.69
CA PRO A 103 1.17 -3.43 -16.85
C PRO A 103 -0.06 -3.19 -15.96
N GLN A 104 -0.44 -4.17 -15.14
CA GLN A 104 -1.56 -4.09 -14.21
C GLN A 104 -1.23 -4.83 -12.92
N GLY A 105 -1.84 -4.41 -11.82
CA GLY A 105 -1.75 -5.08 -10.53
C GLY A 105 -2.64 -4.40 -9.49
N THR A 106 -2.51 -4.83 -8.25
CA THR A 106 -3.21 -4.24 -7.11
C THR A 106 -2.29 -4.10 -5.92
N MET A 107 -2.52 -3.08 -5.12
CA MET A 107 -1.89 -2.92 -3.81
C MET A 107 -2.97 -2.82 -2.74
N GLU A 108 -2.75 -3.48 -1.61
CA GLU A 108 -3.58 -3.42 -0.41
C GLU A 108 -2.69 -3.59 0.83
N GLY A 109 -3.16 -3.25 2.02
CA GLY A 109 -2.32 -3.34 3.20
C GLY A 109 -2.94 -2.79 4.46
N PHE A 110 -2.09 -2.47 5.43
CA PHE A 110 -2.49 -1.76 6.64
C PHE A 110 -1.30 -1.03 7.26
N TYR A 111 -1.61 0.00 8.05
CA TYR A 111 -0.67 0.59 8.99
C TYR A 111 -0.93 0.07 10.39
N GLU A 112 0.14 -0.21 11.13
CA GLU A 112 0.08 -0.37 12.58
C GLU A 112 0.26 1.01 13.20
N ILE A 113 -0.71 1.38 14.04
CA ILE A 113 -0.77 2.68 14.69
C ILE A 113 -0.95 2.48 16.19
N GLN A 114 -0.54 3.48 16.97
CA GLN A 114 -0.80 3.55 18.41
C GLN A 114 -1.43 4.88 18.78
N ASN A 115 -2.24 4.92 19.84
CA ASN A 115 -2.65 6.16 20.48
C ASN A 115 -1.63 6.60 21.56
N LEU A 116 -1.94 7.64 22.33
CA LEU A 116 -1.07 8.12 23.42
C LEU A 116 -0.97 7.17 24.61
N ASP A 117 -1.94 6.27 24.78
CA ASP A 117 -1.95 5.25 25.83
C ASP A 117 -1.26 3.95 25.39
N GLU A 118 -0.50 4.00 24.28
CA GLU A 118 0.22 2.87 23.68
C GLU A 118 -0.71 1.72 23.23
N VAL A 119 -2.00 1.98 23.08
CA VAL A 119 -2.97 1.01 22.57
C VAL A 119 -2.81 0.89 21.05
N MET A 120 -2.59 -0.34 20.60
CA MET A 120 -2.31 -0.67 19.19
C MET A 120 -3.57 -0.96 18.38
N TYR A 121 -3.63 -0.38 17.18
CA TYR A 121 -4.69 -0.61 16.19
C TYR A 121 -4.10 -0.85 14.80
N ILE A 122 -4.94 -1.35 13.89
CA ILE A 122 -4.65 -1.31 12.45
C ILE A 122 -5.53 -0.27 11.73
N ALA A 123 -4.93 0.48 10.81
CA ALA A 123 -5.64 1.27 9.82
C ALA A 123 -5.51 0.58 8.45
N GLU A 124 -6.61 0.03 7.92
CA GLU A 124 -6.58 -0.69 6.65
C GLU A 124 -6.38 0.26 5.47
N ILE A 125 -5.52 -0.15 4.53
CA ILE A 125 -5.34 0.51 3.25
C ILE A 125 -6.23 -0.22 2.25
N PRO A 126 -7.31 0.40 1.76
CA PRO A 126 -8.20 -0.24 0.80
C PRO A 126 -7.44 -0.65 -0.45
N LYS A 127 -7.85 -1.77 -1.05
CA LYS A 127 -7.29 -2.24 -2.32
C LYS A 127 -7.45 -1.19 -3.41
N PHE A 128 -6.36 -0.82 -4.06
CA PHE A 128 -6.37 0.04 -5.23
C PHE A 128 -5.66 -0.62 -6.41
N VAL A 129 -6.06 -0.22 -7.62
CA VAL A 129 -5.61 -0.83 -8.86
C VAL A 129 -4.48 0.00 -9.46
N LEU A 130 -3.41 -0.69 -9.85
CA LEU A 130 -2.36 -0.16 -10.70
C LEU A 130 -2.70 -0.57 -12.14
N THR A 131 -2.88 0.40 -13.04
CA THR A 131 -3.14 0.10 -14.46
C THR A 131 -2.42 1.12 -15.33
N ALA A 132 -1.59 0.63 -16.24
CA ALA A 132 -0.93 1.45 -17.25
C ALA A 132 -1.96 1.90 -18.31
N PRO A 133 -1.67 2.99 -19.06
CA PRO A 133 -2.49 3.43 -20.18
C PRO A 133 -2.91 2.30 -21.14
N THR A 134 -4.11 2.41 -21.72
CA THR A 134 -4.70 1.37 -22.59
C THR A 134 -3.81 0.98 -23.76
N ALA A 135 -3.06 1.94 -24.33
CA ALA A 135 -2.11 1.63 -25.40
C ALA A 135 -1.04 0.64 -24.94
N ILE A 136 -0.50 0.82 -23.74
CA ILE A 136 0.55 -0.03 -23.16
C ILE A 136 -0.01 -1.43 -22.81
N THR A 137 -1.20 -1.49 -22.18
CA THR A 137 -1.81 -2.77 -21.81
C THR A 137 -2.19 -3.60 -23.04
N LYS A 138 -2.66 -2.98 -24.13
CA LYS A 138 -2.92 -3.66 -25.41
C LYS A 138 -1.64 -4.25 -26.03
N THR A 139 -0.58 -3.45 -26.12
CA THR A 139 0.72 -3.92 -26.66
C THR A 139 1.32 -5.05 -25.83
N TYR A 140 1.17 -5.01 -24.51
CA TYR A 140 1.62 -6.10 -23.66
C TYR A 140 0.88 -7.41 -23.96
N ARG A 141 -0.46 -7.38 -24.05
CA ARG A 141 -1.27 -8.57 -24.34
C ARG A 141 -0.99 -9.15 -25.72
N SER A 142 -0.73 -8.32 -26.73
CA SER A 142 -0.40 -8.81 -28.08
C SER A 142 0.97 -9.50 -28.16
N ARG A 143 1.83 -9.38 -27.14
CA ARG A 143 3.13 -10.09 -27.08
C ARG A 143 3.04 -11.44 -26.36
N LEU A 144 1.92 -11.74 -25.72
CA LEU A 144 1.66 -13.03 -25.06
C LEU A 144 1.06 -14.07 -26.02
N HIS A 145 0.76 -13.67 -27.26
CA HIS A 145 0.20 -14.47 -28.34
C HIS A 145 1.07 -14.30 -29.59
#